data_AF-A0ABD5WP55-F1
#
_entry.id   AF-A0ABD5WP55-F1
#
_cell.length_a   1.000
_cell.length_b   1.000
_cell.length_c   1.000
_cell.angle_alpha   90.00
_cell.angle_beta   90.00
_cell.angle_gamma   90.00
#
_symmetry.space_group_name_H-M   'P 1'
#
loop_
_entity.id
_entity.type
_entity.pdbx_description
1 polymer ?
#
loop_
_entity_poly.entity_id
_entity_poly.type
_entity_poly.pdbx_seq_one_letter_code
_entity_poly.pdbx_strand_id
1 'polypeptide(L)' 'MQKLGDVVRTAQGLAVVRCPDDEPPDVGTEAVNEQLNAVGRVVDVFGPVSRPYVAVSPDEGVALAPLLGSKLYAR' A
#
# COMPACT_ATOMS: atom_id res chain seq x y z
N MET A 1 -3.93 13.45 -3.74
CA MET A 1 -3.36 12.26 -3.08
C MET A 1 -4.45 11.63 -2.24
N GLN A 2 -4.73 10.37 -2.48
CA GLN A 2 -5.77 9.60 -1.79
C GLN A 2 -5.10 8.70 -0.74
N LYS A 3 -5.71 8.53 0.44
CA LYS A 3 -5.17 7.62 1.45
C LYS A 3 -5.28 6.18 0.93
N LEU A 4 -4.15 5.49 0.78
CA LEU A 4 -4.12 4.08 0.36
C LEU A 4 -4.59 3.18 1.51
N GLY A 5 -4.13 3.49 2.74
CA GLY A 5 -4.51 2.78 3.95
C GLY A 5 -3.35 2.61 4.92
N ASP A 6 -3.52 1.68 5.86
CA ASP A 6 -2.52 1.34 6.87
C ASP A 6 -1.89 -0.03 6.53
N VAL A 7 -0.55 -0.15 6.61
CA VAL A 7 0.16 -1.41 6.34
C VAL A 7 -0.08 -2.36 7.51
N VAL A 8 -0.91 -3.38 7.30
CA VAL A 8 -1.32 -4.32 8.36
C VAL A 8 -0.43 -5.55 8.44
N ARG A 9 0.32 -5.87 7.38
CA ARG A 9 1.17 -7.05 7.28
C ARG A 9 2.23 -6.87 6.20
N THR A 10 3.34 -7.60 6.34
CA THR A 10 4.25 -7.87 5.24
C THR A 10 4.20 -9.37 4.91
N ALA A 11 4.17 -9.72 3.63
CA ALA A 11 4.10 -11.11 3.19
C ALA A 11 4.77 -11.27 1.83
N GLN A 12 5.64 -12.27 1.69
CA GLN A 12 6.30 -12.60 0.42
C GLN A 12 6.96 -11.40 -0.29
N GLY A 13 7.55 -10.47 0.47
CA GLY A 13 8.18 -9.27 -0.10
C GLY A 13 7.21 -8.15 -0.49
N LEU A 14 5.94 -8.23 -0.07
CA LEU A 14 4.92 -7.20 -0.30
C LEU A 14 4.50 -6.54 1.02
N ALA A 15 4.18 -5.25 0.95
CA ALA A 15 3.40 -4.59 2.00
C ALA A 15 1.92 -4.80 1.71
N VAL A 16 1.18 -5.33 2.67
CA VAL A 16 -0.27 -5.53 2.59
C VAL A 16 -0.95 -4.39 3.33
N VAL A 17 -1.71 -3.60 2.59
CA VAL A 17 -2.39 -2.40 3.07
C VAL A 17 -3.88 -2.67 3.16
N ARG A 18 -4.52 -2.16 4.21
CA ARG A 18 -5.98 -2.20 4.34
C ARG A 18 -6.58 -0.86 3.91
N CYS A 19 -7.41 -0.85 2.87
CA CYS A 19 -8.11 0.35 2.44
C CYS A 19 -9.14 0.82 3.48
N PRO A 20 -9.37 2.14 3.59
CA PRO A 20 -10.35 2.70 4.52
C PRO A 20 -11.82 2.44 4.09
N ASP A 21 -12.06 2.34 2.79
CA ASP A 21 -13.37 2.28 2.11
C ASP A 21 -13.32 1.36 0.86
N ASP A 22 -14.35 1.42 0.01
CA ASP A 22 -14.59 0.61 -1.18
C ASP A 22 -14.04 1.22 -2.49
N GLU A 23 -13.17 2.23 -2.38
CA GLU A 23 -12.53 2.90 -3.52
C GLU A 23 -11.02 2.60 -3.56
N PRO A 24 -10.59 1.36 -3.90
CA PRO A 24 -9.18 1.04 -4.01
C PRO A 24 -8.51 1.79 -5.18
N PRO A 25 -7.19 2.02 -5.10
CA PRO A 25 -6.40 2.51 -6.23
C PRO A 25 -6.33 1.47 -7.35
N ASP A 26 -5.97 1.92 -8.55
CA ASP A 26 -5.66 1.04 -9.67
C ASP A 26 -4.33 0.29 -9.46
N VAL A 27 -4.20 -0.87 -10.10
CA VAL A 27 -2.91 -1.56 -10.20
C VAL A 27 -1.93 -0.69 -10.99
N GLY A 28 -0.72 -0.55 -10.47
CA GLY A 28 0.32 0.31 -11.02
C GLY A 28 0.41 1.70 -10.39
N THR A 29 -0.55 2.09 -9.54
CA THR A 29 -0.50 3.36 -8.78
C THR A 29 0.72 3.41 -7.87
N GLU A 30 1.36 4.58 -7.78
CA GLU A 30 2.52 4.80 -6.92
C GLU A 30 2.06 4.92 -5.45
N ALA A 31 2.77 4.22 -4.57
CA ALA A 31 2.57 4.32 -3.12
C ALA A 31 3.67 5.18 -2.52
N VAL A 32 3.27 6.20 -1.75
CA VAL A 32 4.17 7.08 -1.01
C VAL A 32 3.86 7.07 0.48
N ASN A 33 4.85 7.43 1.30
CA ASN A 33 4.65 7.57 2.75
C ASN A 33 4.17 8.99 3.15
N GLU A 34 4.02 9.24 4.45
CA GLU A 34 3.60 10.56 4.99
C GLU A 34 4.55 11.71 4.64
N GLN A 35 5.83 11.44 4.37
CA GLN A 35 6.81 12.43 3.89
C GLN A 35 6.86 12.57 2.36
N LEU A 36 5.95 11.93 1.63
CA LEU A 36 5.89 11.90 0.16
C LEU A 36 7.08 11.21 -0.51
N ASN A 37 7.82 10.38 0.24
CA ASN A 37 8.85 9.55 -0.35
C ASN A 37 8.19 8.37 -1.07
N ALA A 38 8.67 8.05 -2.28
CA ALA A 38 8.27 6.84 -2.99
C ALA A 38 8.62 5.61 -2.15
N VAL A 39 7.63 4.72 -2.02
CA VAL A 39 7.75 3.46 -1.27
C VAL A 39 7.68 2.28 -2.22
N GLY A 40 6.89 2.37 -3.28
CA GLY A 40 6.65 1.27 -4.19
C GLY A 40 5.44 1.47 -5.08
N ARG A 41 4.90 0.36 -5.57
CA ARG A 41 3.79 0.35 -6.52
C ARG A 41 2.74 -0.70 -6.16
N VAL A 42 1.47 -0.35 -6.37
CA VAL A 42 0.36 -1.30 -6.24
C VAL A 42 0.49 -2.39 -7.30
N VAL A 43 0.47 -3.66 -6.87
CA VAL A 43 0.57 -4.83 -7.76
C VAL A 43 -0.66 -5.72 -7.73
N ASP A 44 -1.51 -5.59 -6.70
CA ASP A 44 -2.76 -6.35 -6.60
C ASP A 44 -3.78 -5.66 -5.68
N VAL A 45 -5.06 -5.93 -5.93
CA VAL A 45 -6.21 -5.49 -5.13
C VAL A 45 -7.12 -6.70 -4.89
N PHE A 46 -7.33 -7.07 -3.63
CA PHE A 46 -8.00 -8.33 -3.30
C PHE A 46 -8.81 -8.26 -2.00
N GLY A 47 -9.66 -9.27 -1.77
CA GLY A 47 -10.45 -9.39 -0.56
C GLY A 47 -11.85 -8.75 -0.66
N PRO A 48 -12.46 -8.34 0.48
CA PRO A 48 -13.83 -7.85 0.50
C PRO A 48 -13.99 -6.53 -0.26
N VAL A 49 -14.96 -6.45 -1.18
CA VAL A 49 -15.19 -5.26 -2.01
C VAL A 49 -15.52 -4.00 -1.21
N SER A 50 -16.11 -4.13 -0.01
CA SER A 50 -16.44 -2.98 0.83
C SER A 50 -15.22 -2.33 1.51
N ARG A 51 -14.12 -3.09 1.66
CA ARG A 51 -12.86 -2.66 2.27
C ARG A 51 -11.75 -3.63 1.82
N PRO A 52 -11.22 -3.46 0.61
CA PRO A 52 -10.23 -4.37 0.04
C PRO A 52 -8.88 -4.24 0.74
N TYR A 53 -8.03 -5.21 0.47
CA TYR A 53 -6.59 -5.13 0.70
C TYR A 53 -5.88 -4.77 -0.60
N VAL A 54 -4.75 -4.10 -0.45
CA VAL A 54 -3.86 -3.72 -1.55
C VAL A 54 -2.48 -4.30 -1.27
N ALA A 55 -1.89 -4.95 -2.27
CA ALA A 55 -0.50 -5.36 -2.21
C ALA A 55 0.38 -4.29 -2.87
N VAL A 56 1.41 -3.84 -2.15
CA VAL A 56 2.43 -2.91 -2.65
C VAL A 56 3.76 -3.64 -2.73
N SER A 57 4.35 -3.65 -3.93
CA SER A 57 5.72 -4.10 -4.15
C SER A 57 6.66 -2.93 -3.83
N PRO A 58 7.65 -3.10 -2.94
CA PRO A 58 8.55 -2.03 -2.55
C PRO A 58 9.52 -1.70 -3.68
N ASP A 59 9.88 -0.41 -3.80
CA ASP A 59 10.96 0.03 -4.68
C ASP A 59 12.33 -0.46 -4.17
N GLU A 60 13.34 -0.38 -5.02
CA GLU A 60 14.71 -0.77 -4.68
C GLU A 60 15.22 0.02 -3.46
N GLY A 61 15.80 -0.68 -2.48
CA GLY A 61 16.32 -0.09 -1.26
C GLY A 61 15.26 0.23 -0.18
N VAL A 62 13.97 0.02 -0.46
CA VAL A 62 12.91 0.20 0.53
C VAL A 62 12.76 -1.05 1.40
N ALA A 63 13.08 -0.92 2.69
CA ALA A 63 12.85 -1.99 3.65
C ALA A 63 11.36 -2.07 4.05
N LEU A 64 10.79 -3.27 4.03
CA LEU A 64 9.38 -3.50 4.38
C LEU A 64 9.11 -3.42 5.89
N ALA A 65 10.07 -3.83 6.73
CA ALA A 65 9.83 -3.92 8.17
C ALA A 65 9.45 -2.56 8.82
N PRO A 66 10.11 -1.44 8.48
CA PRO A 66 9.70 -0.10 8.95
C PRO A 66 8.33 0.35 8.47
N LEU A 67 7.78 -0.23 7.40
CA LEU A 67 6.49 0.15 6.86
C LEU A 67 5.32 -0.42 7.67
N LEU A 68 5.54 -1.48 8.46
CA LEU A 68 4.46 -2.11 9.22
C LEU A 68 3.83 -1.13 10.21
N GLY A 69 2.50 -0.96 10.13
CA GLY A 69 1.74 0.02 10.92
C GLY A 69 1.77 1.46 10.38
N SER A 70 2.54 1.74 9.33
CA SER A 70 2.58 3.06 8.70
C SER A 70 1.40 3.30 7.74
N LYS A 71 1.11 4.56 7.46
CA LYS A 71 0.14 4.99 6.45
C LYS A 71 0.82 5.14 5.09
N LEU A 72 0.17 4.63 4.06
CA LEU A 72 0.56 4.88 2.68
C LEU A 72 -0.53 5.69 1.95
N TYR A 73 -0.09 6.39 0.91
CA TYR A 73 -0.91 7.27 0.09
C TYR A 73 -0.69 6.94 -1.39
N ALA A 74 -1.76 7.02 -2.17
CA ALA A 74 -1.74 6.89 -3.62
C ALA A 74 -1.34 8.22 -4.27
N ARG A 75 -0.40 8.15 -5.22
CA ARG A 75 0.01 9.24 -6.09
C ARG A 75 -0.24 8.94 -7.56
#